data_AF-A0A069ZYX2-F1
#
_entry.id   AF-A0A069ZYX2-F1
#
_cell.length_a   1.000
_cell.length_b   1.000
_cell.length_c   1.000
_cell.angle_alpha   90.00
_cell.angle_beta   90.00
_cell.angle_gamma   90.00
#
_symmetry.space_group_name_H-M   'P 1'
#
loop_
_entity.id
_entity.type
_entity.pdbx_description
1 polymer ?
#
loop_
_entity_poly.entity_id
_entity_poly.type
_entity_poly.pdbx_seq_one_letter_code
_entity_poly.pdbx_strand_id
1 'polypeptide(L)'
;MWLWSLVKLRLLSLLRFRKTRSFIPPDQYEEYSRSMLQLFCLRKDSDIMEWENTCQILFGVCIKMSEDLLRSERQMQIQSASKEQSLAEWEKLVSELKFQLASQEDESRQEISKLQAENNWLQNRLAEKLQQARHQNDVIDELKRDLVESVQQMEVSEGRRLCYEHKIKMLEEQIDRFLVKEEV
;
A
#
# COMPACT_ATOMS: atom_id res chain seq x y z
N MET A 1 -38.10 -65.54 27.45
CA MET A 1 -37.88 -64.30 28.23
C MET A 1 -36.53 -63.61 28.00
N TRP A 2 -35.41 -64.31 27.74
CA TRP A 2 -34.08 -63.68 27.58
C TRP A 2 -33.84 -62.91 26.26
N LEU A 3 -34.53 -63.27 25.18
CA LEU A 3 -34.41 -62.58 23.88
C LEU A 3 -34.99 -61.15 23.91
N TRP A 4 -36.06 -60.94 24.67
CA TRP A 4 -36.73 -59.64 24.79
C TRP A 4 -35.92 -58.61 25.58
N SER A 5 -35.24 -59.04 26.63
CA SER A 5 -34.31 -58.19 27.39
C SER A 5 -33.10 -57.80 26.54
N LEU A 6 -32.61 -58.70 25.67
CA LEU A 6 -31.51 -58.44 24.73
C LEU A 6 -31.90 -57.45 23.62
N VAL A 7 -33.10 -57.60 23.05
CA VAL A 7 -33.65 -56.67 22.05
C VAL A 7 -33.93 -55.29 22.67
N LYS A 8 -34.53 -55.23 23.85
CA LYS A 8 -34.69 -53.96 24.59
C LYS A 8 -33.33 -53.32 24.92
N LEU A 9 -32.34 -54.09 25.34
CA LEU A 9 -30.99 -53.58 25.63
C LEU A 9 -30.31 -53.00 24.37
N ARG A 10 -30.44 -53.67 23.22
CA ARG A 10 -29.89 -53.16 21.95
C ARG A 10 -30.61 -51.90 21.44
N LEU A 11 -31.94 -51.84 21.58
CA LEU A 11 -32.72 -50.65 21.25
C LEU A 11 -32.41 -49.48 22.20
N LEU A 12 -32.25 -49.75 23.50
CA LEU A 12 -31.85 -48.74 24.49
C LEU A 12 -30.39 -48.29 24.34
N SER A 13 -29.49 -49.15 23.87
CA SER A 13 -28.10 -48.75 23.57
C SER A 13 -28.02 -47.84 22.35
N LEU A 14 -28.84 -48.08 21.31
CA LEU A 14 -28.99 -47.18 20.17
C LEU A 14 -29.49 -45.78 20.62
N LEU A 15 -30.42 -45.75 21.58
CA LEU A 15 -30.90 -44.49 22.18
C LEU A 15 -29.84 -43.78 23.05
N ARG A 16 -28.95 -44.52 23.74
CA ARG A 16 -27.86 -43.93 24.56
C ARG A 16 -26.67 -43.44 23.74
N PHE A 17 -26.36 -44.05 22.61
CA PHE A 17 -25.27 -43.61 21.72
C PHE A 17 -25.49 -42.19 21.14
N ARG A 18 -26.72 -41.68 21.23
CA ARG A 18 -27.12 -40.33 20.82
C ARG A 18 -26.56 -39.21 21.72
N LYS A 19 -26.08 -39.50 22.93
CA LYS A 19 -25.59 -38.46 23.87
C LYS A 19 -24.13 -38.04 23.69
N THR A 20 -23.34 -38.74 22.86
CA THR A 20 -21.86 -38.62 22.92
C THR A 20 -21.16 -38.20 21.64
N ARG A 21 -21.86 -37.94 20.52
CA ARG A 21 -21.18 -37.51 19.28
C ARG A 21 -21.81 -36.26 18.68
N SER A 22 -21.11 -35.14 18.86
CA SER A 22 -21.39 -33.80 18.33
C SER A 22 -20.80 -33.56 16.93
N PHE A 23 -20.53 -34.60 16.15
CA PHE A 23 -20.05 -34.47 14.78
C PHE A 23 -20.74 -35.52 13.91
N ILE A 24 -21.48 -35.06 12.91
CA ILE A 24 -22.35 -35.85 12.03
C ILE A 24 -21.55 -36.20 10.76
N PRO A 25 -21.15 -37.47 10.53
CA PRO A 25 -20.65 -37.93 9.25
C PRO A 25 -21.80 -38.45 8.35
N PRO A 26 -21.57 -38.64 7.04
CA PRO A 26 -22.59 -39.07 6.07
C PRO A 26 -23.13 -40.50 6.28
N ASP A 27 -22.42 -41.34 7.04
CA ASP A 27 -22.66 -42.79 7.18
C ASP A 27 -23.84 -43.20 8.07
N GLN A 28 -24.56 -42.23 8.65
CA GLN A 28 -25.64 -42.55 9.58
C GLN A 28 -26.74 -43.40 8.95
N TYR A 29 -27.06 -43.21 7.67
CA TYR A 29 -28.10 -43.99 6.99
C TYR A 29 -27.73 -45.49 6.85
N GLU A 30 -26.44 -45.79 6.60
CA GLU A 30 -25.94 -47.17 6.56
C GLU A 30 -25.94 -47.83 7.95
N GLU A 31 -25.58 -47.11 9.00
CA GLU A 31 -25.59 -47.64 10.37
C GLU A 31 -27.03 -47.96 10.85
N TYR A 32 -28.00 -47.11 10.53
CA TYR A 32 -29.41 -47.34 10.89
C TYR A 32 -30.03 -48.50 10.10
N SER A 33 -29.76 -48.60 8.80
CA SER A 33 -30.28 -49.69 7.95
C SER A 33 -29.72 -51.06 8.35
N ARG A 34 -28.42 -51.13 8.68
CA ARG A 34 -27.77 -52.37 9.13
C ARG A 34 -28.29 -52.85 10.48
N SER A 35 -28.55 -51.93 11.40
CA SER A 35 -29.12 -52.23 12.71
C SER A 35 -30.58 -52.69 12.62
N MET A 36 -31.36 -52.05 11.74
CA MET A 36 -32.74 -52.46 11.39
C MET A 36 -32.79 -53.87 10.83
N LEU A 37 -31.95 -54.18 9.84
CA LEU A 37 -31.88 -55.49 9.20
C LEU A 37 -31.51 -56.60 10.21
N GLN A 38 -30.56 -56.35 11.12
CA GLN A 38 -30.21 -57.32 12.16
C GLN A 38 -31.35 -57.61 13.14
N LEU A 39 -32.22 -56.64 13.43
CA LEU A 39 -33.41 -56.84 14.26
C LEU A 39 -34.47 -57.69 13.55
N PHE A 40 -34.61 -57.55 12.23
CA PHE A 40 -35.52 -58.37 11.42
C PHE A 40 -35.03 -59.83 11.30
N CYS A 41 -33.72 -60.07 11.20
CA CYS A 41 -33.16 -61.42 11.08
C CYS A 41 -33.25 -62.28 12.36
N LEU A 42 -33.36 -61.67 13.55
CA LEU A 42 -33.39 -62.39 14.84
C LEU A 42 -34.77 -62.93 15.26
N ARG A 43 -35.81 -62.75 14.43
CA ARG A 43 -37.22 -62.81 14.87
C ARG A 43 -38.14 -63.77 14.13
N LYS A 44 -37.57 -64.81 13.52
CA LYS A 44 -38.31 -65.80 12.72
C LYS A 44 -39.44 -66.54 13.48
N ASP A 45 -39.42 -66.55 14.82
CA ASP A 45 -40.37 -67.28 15.69
C ASP A 45 -41.18 -66.35 16.64
N SER A 46 -41.38 -65.08 16.28
CA SER A 46 -42.03 -64.08 17.16
C SER A 46 -43.54 -63.98 16.93
N ASP A 47 -44.32 -63.78 17.99
CA ASP A 47 -45.77 -63.60 17.94
C ASP A 47 -46.18 -62.28 17.23
N ILE A 48 -47.36 -62.24 16.60
CA ILE A 48 -47.80 -61.13 15.72
C ILE A 48 -47.83 -59.79 16.47
N MET A 49 -48.23 -59.80 17.75
CA MET A 49 -48.25 -58.61 18.62
C MET A 49 -46.84 -58.05 18.87
N GLU A 50 -45.80 -58.89 18.88
CA GLU A 50 -44.42 -58.46 19.06
C GLU A 50 -43.88 -57.81 17.79
N TRP A 51 -44.31 -58.29 16.62
CA TRP A 51 -44.04 -57.66 15.33
C TRP A 51 -44.66 -56.27 15.26
N GLU A 52 -45.93 -56.13 15.63
CA GLU A 52 -46.63 -54.85 15.59
C GLU A 52 -45.96 -53.80 16.48
N ASN A 53 -45.64 -54.15 17.74
CA ASN A 53 -44.95 -53.24 18.66
C ASN A 53 -43.57 -52.80 18.12
N THR A 54 -42.86 -53.71 17.46
CA THR A 54 -41.55 -53.36 16.90
C THR A 54 -41.67 -52.50 15.66
N CYS A 55 -42.61 -52.81 14.77
CA CYS A 55 -42.91 -51.97 13.62
C CYS A 55 -43.29 -50.55 14.07
N GLN A 56 -44.07 -50.40 15.14
CA GLN A 56 -44.39 -49.09 15.72
C GLN A 56 -43.15 -48.35 16.27
N ILE A 57 -42.26 -49.06 16.98
CA ILE A 57 -41.00 -48.47 17.47
C ILE A 57 -40.11 -48.03 16.31
N LEU A 58 -39.96 -48.87 15.28
CA LEU A 58 -39.14 -48.56 14.11
C LEU A 58 -39.73 -47.40 13.31
N PHE A 59 -41.05 -47.36 13.14
CA PHE A 59 -41.74 -46.25 12.51
C PHE A 59 -41.51 -44.94 13.28
N GLY A 60 -41.58 -44.97 14.61
CA GLY A 60 -41.26 -43.82 15.45
C GLY A 60 -39.80 -43.36 15.38
N VAL A 61 -38.86 -44.29 15.16
CA VAL A 61 -37.44 -43.96 14.90
C VAL A 61 -37.28 -43.32 13.53
N CYS A 62 -37.91 -43.89 12.49
CA CYS A 62 -37.86 -43.36 11.13
C CYS A 62 -38.45 -41.94 11.03
N ILE A 63 -39.57 -41.66 11.70
CA ILE A 63 -40.15 -40.31 11.75
C ILE A 63 -39.19 -39.31 12.40
N LYS A 64 -38.57 -39.69 13.53
CA LYS A 64 -37.62 -38.79 14.19
C LYS A 64 -36.37 -38.53 13.35
N MET A 65 -35.88 -39.55 12.64
CA MET A 65 -34.76 -39.40 11.72
C MET A 65 -35.09 -38.48 10.53
N SER A 66 -36.29 -38.60 9.95
CA SER A 66 -36.69 -37.73 8.85
C SER A 66 -36.88 -36.28 9.30
N GLU A 67 -37.44 -36.05 10.48
CA GLU A 67 -37.55 -34.70 11.06
C GLU A 67 -36.19 -34.07 11.34
N ASP A 68 -35.24 -34.83 11.89
CA ASP A 68 -33.89 -34.33 12.17
C ASP A 68 -33.13 -34.01 10.88
N LEU A 69 -33.26 -34.84 9.84
CA LEU A 69 -32.69 -34.59 8.51
C LEU A 69 -33.25 -33.31 7.90
N LEU A 70 -34.58 -33.14 7.92
CA LEU A 70 -35.24 -31.94 7.41
C LEU A 70 -34.84 -30.66 8.17
N ARG A 71 -34.61 -30.74 9.49
CA ARG A 71 -34.08 -29.61 10.27
C ARG A 71 -32.64 -29.27 9.88
N SER A 72 -31.79 -30.29 9.75
CA SER A 72 -30.39 -30.10 9.35
C SER A 72 -30.28 -29.47 7.96
N GLU A 73 -31.09 -29.93 7.01
CA GLU A 73 -31.10 -29.42 5.64
C GLU A 73 -31.53 -27.94 5.58
N ARG A 74 -32.59 -27.57 6.32
CA ARG A 74 -32.99 -26.16 6.46
C ARG A 74 -31.89 -25.31 7.09
N GLN A 75 -31.21 -25.83 8.10
CA GLN A 75 -30.15 -25.11 8.80
C GLN A 75 -28.91 -24.90 7.89
N MET A 76 -28.57 -25.88 7.05
CA MET A 76 -27.51 -25.73 6.04
C MET A 76 -27.88 -24.69 4.96
N GLN A 77 -29.14 -24.68 4.48
CA GLN A 77 -29.61 -23.69 3.49
C GLN A 77 -29.56 -22.25 4.03
N ILE A 78 -29.91 -22.04 5.30
CA ILE A 78 -29.82 -20.71 5.93
C ILE A 78 -28.35 -20.26 6.04
N GLN A 79 -27.45 -21.19 6.41
CA GLN A 79 -26.02 -20.89 6.50
C GLN A 79 -25.39 -20.64 5.13
N SER A 80 -25.80 -21.35 4.07
CA SER A 80 -25.29 -21.11 2.71
C SER A 80 -25.75 -19.75 2.18
N ALA A 81 -27.02 -19.40 2.35
CA ALA A 81 -27.54 -18.09 1.94
C ALA A 81 -26.85 -16.92 2.68
N SER A 82 -26.59 -17.08 3.98
CA SER A 82 -25.81 -16.10 4.77
C SER A 82 -24.37 -15.96 4.27
N LYS A 83 -23.72 -17.06 3.89
CA LYS A 83 -22.36 -17.04 3.32
C LYS A 83 -22.34 -16.34 1.96
N GLU A 84 -23.28 -16.63 1.07
CA GLU A 84 -23.39 -15.98 -0.24
C GLU A 84 -23.59 -14.47 -0.13
N GLN A 85 -24.45 -14.02 0.80
CA GLN A 85 -24.63 -12.59 1.09
C GLN A 85 -23.33 -11.96 1.58
N SER A 86 -22.64 -12.60 2.53
CA SER A 86 -21.36 -12.09 3.02
C SER A 86 -20.29 -12.01 1.92
N LEU A 87 -20.23 -13.00 1.02
CA LEU A 87 -19.30 -13.01 -0.11
C LEU A 87 -19.58 -11.85 -1.06
N ALA A 88 -20.85 -11.59 -1.37
CA ALA A 88 -21.24 -10.46 -2.22
C ALA A 88 -20.89 -9.10 -1.58
N GLU A 89 -21.02 -8.97 -0.25
CA GLU A 89 -20.59 -7.77 0.49
C GLU A 89 -19.07 -7.59 0.44
N TRP A 90 -18.30 -8.68 0.63
CA TRP A 90 -16.84 -8.65 0.51
C TRP A 90 -16.37 -8.32 -0.91
N GLU A 91 -17.01 -8.86 -1.94
CA GLU A 91 -16.71 -8.53 -3.34
C GLU A 91 -16.96 -7.05 -3.65
N LYS A 92 -18.05 -6.48 -3.12
CA LYS A 92 -18.32 -5.04 -3.22
C LYS A 92 -17.25 -4.22 -2.52
N LEU A 93 -16.90 -4.56 -1.27
CA LEU A 93 -15.84 -3.88 -0.52
C LEU A 93 -14.49 -3.94 -1.24
N VAL A 94 -14.11 -5.10 -1.77
CA VAL A 94 -12.87 -5.26 -2.52
C VAL A 94 -12.87 -4.44 -3.80
N SER A 95 -14.00 -4.39 -4.52
CA SER A 95 -14.08 -3.58 -5.74
C SER A 95 -14.03 -2.08 -5.45
N GLU A 96 -14.67 -1.62 -4.38
CA GLU A 96 -14.60 -0.23 -3.92
C GLU A 96 -13.18 0.14 -3.47
N LEU A 97 -12.51 -0.70 -2.69
CA LEU A 97 -11.12 -0.48 -2.26
C LEU A 97 -10.15 -0.46 -3.44
N LYS A 98 -10.34 -1.33 -4.44
CA LYS A 98 -9.54 -1.30 -5.67
C LYS A 98 -9.72 0.01 -6.45
N PHE A 99 -10.95 0.50 -6.52
CA PHE A 99 -11.26 1.77 -7.17
C PHE A 99 -10.62 2.95 -6.42
N GLN A 100 -10.75 3.00 -5.09
CA GLN A 100 -10.13 4.03 -4.27
C GLN A 100 -8.60 4.03 -4.40
N LEU A 101 -7.98 2.85 -4.38
CA LEU A 101 -6.53 2.71 -4.54
C LEU A 101 -6.08 3.20 -5.93
N ALA A 102 -6.79 2.82 -7.00
CA ALA A 102 -6.47 3.30 -8.35
C ALA A 102 -6.63 4.82 -8.48
N SER A 103 -7.68 5.40 -7.91
CA SER A 103 -7.89 6.85 -7.85
C SER A 103 -6.75 7.55 -7.13
N GLN A 104 -6.34 7.04 -5.97
CA GLN A 104 -5.24 7.62 -5.20
C GLN A 104 -3.90 7.50 -5.93
N GLU A 105 -3.64 6.37 -6.58
CA GLU A 105 -2.45 6.19 -7.42
C GLU A 105 -2.42 7.18 -8.57
N ASP A 106 -3.53 7.40 -9.27
CA ASP A 106 -3.62 8.36 -10.37
C ASP A 106 -3.43 9.81 -9.88
N GLU A 107 -4.03 10.19 -8.76
CA GLU A 107 -3.82 11.50 -8.13
C GLU A 107 -2.34 11.70 -7.76
N SER A 108 -1.73 10.70 -7.12
CA SER A 108 -0.32 10.77 -6.73
C SER A 108 0.61 10.88 -7.95
N ARG A 109 0.33 10.15 -9.04
CA ARG A 109 1.09 10.25 -10.30
C ARG A 109 0.95 11.63 -10.93
N GLN A 110 -0.25 12.21 -10.91
CA GLN A 110 -0.45 13.57 -11.40
C GLN A 110 0.32 14.58 -10.56
N GLU A 111 0.30 14.46 -9.24
CA GLU A 111 1.05 15.35 -8.35
C GLU A 111 2.56 15.22 -8.56
N ILE A 112 3.09 14.00 -8.66
CA ILE A 112 4.49 13.73 -9.01
C ILE A 112 4.83 14.39 -10.34
N SER A 113 3.97 14.28 -11.36
CA SER A 113 4.22 14.88 -12.68
C SER A 113 4.30 16.42 -12.61
N LYS A 114 3.44 17.05 -11.79
CA LYS A 114 3.44 18.50 -11.57
C LYS A 114 4.72 18.95 -10.86
N LEU A 115 5.09 18.26 -9.78
CA LEU A 115 6.31 18.54 -9.02
C LEU A 115 7.57 18.35 -9.88
N GLN A 116 7.60 17.33 -10.74
CA GLN A 116 8.71 17.14 -11.68
C GLN A 116 8.79 18.28 -12.70
N ALA A 117 7.66 18.72 -13.26
CA ALA A 117 7.63 19.85 -14.18
C ALA A 117 8.11 21.15 -13.51
N GLU A 118 7.65 21.42 -12.30
CA GLU A 118 8.10 22.58 -11.51
C GLU A 118 9.59 22.51 -11.18
N ASN A 119 10.08 21.33 -10.76
CA ASN A 119 11.49 21.13 -10.48
C ASN A 119 12.36 21.39 -11.71
N ASN A 120 11.97 20.86 -12.86
CA ASN A 120 12.67 21.11 -14.13
C ASN A 120 12.67 22.59 -14.50
N TRP A 121 11.55 23.29 -14.31
CA TRP A 121 11.47 24.73 -14.52
C TRP A 121 12.40 25.51 -13.58
N LEU A 122 12.42 25.17 -12.29
CA LEU A 122 13.30 25.78 -11.30
C LEU A 122 14.78 25.52 -11.61
N GLN A 123 15.14 24.31 -12.03
CA GLN A 123 16.51 23.98 -12.43
C GLN A 123 16.96 24.80 -13.64
N ASN A 124 16.13 24.92 -14.67
CA ASN A 124 16.41 25.76 -15.83
C ASN A 124 16.58 27.23 -15.42
N ARG A 125 15.67 27.72 -14.57
CA ARG A 125 15.73 29.10 -14.08
C ARG A 125 16.99 29.37 -13.25
N LEU A 126 17.41 28.41 -12.43
CA LEU A 126 18.66 28.49 -11.68
C LEU A 126 19.87 28.52 -12.60
N ALA A 127 19.89 27.67 -13.64
CA ALA A 127 20.97 27.64 -14.63
C ALA A 127 21.12 28.99 -15.36
N GLU A 128 20.00 29.59 -15.80
CA GLU A 128 19.99 30.94 -16.39
C GLU A 128 20.58 31.98 -15.42
N LYS A 129 20.18 31.94 -14.15
CA LYS A 129 20.65 32.90 -13.14
C LYS A 129 22.13 32.73 -12.83
N LEU A 130 22.62 31.50 -12.78
CA LEU A 130 24.04 31.23 -12.62
C LEU A 130 24.86 31.72 -13.82
N GLN A 131 24.35 31.53 -15.05
CA GLN A 131 25.00 32.05 -16.24
C GLN A 131 25.04 33.59 -16.24
N GLN A 132 23.93 34.24 -15.85
CA GLN A 132 23.87 35.70 -15.71
C GLN A 132 24.89 36.20 -14.69
N ALA A 133 24.99 35.55 -13.52
CA ALA A 133 25.95 35.93 -12.48
C ALA A 133 27.41 35.75 -12.93
N ARG A 134 27.72 34.67 -13.66
CA ARG A 134 29.05 34.45 -14.24
C ARG A 134 29.41 35.56 -15.23
N HIS A 135 28.50 35.88 -16.15
CA HIS A 135 28.72 36.95 -17.11
C HIS A 135 28.93 38.32 -16.44
N GLN A 136 28.14 38.63 -15.39
CA GLN A 136 28.34 39.85 -14.61
C GLN A 136 29.71 39.88 -13.94
N ASN A 137 30.20 38.74 -13.44
CA ASN A 137 31.53 38.65 -12.85
C ASN A 137 32.63 38.89 -13.90
N ASP A 138 32.48 38.32 -15.11
CA ASP A 138 33.43 38.54 -16.20
C ASP A 138 33.53 40.03 -16.57
N VAL A 139 32.37 40.72 -16.66
CA VAL A 139 32.30 42.18 -16.90
C VAL A 139 32.96 42.96 -15.77
N ILE A 140 32.74 42.57 -14.51
CA ILE A 140 33.39 43.21 -13.36
C ILE A 140 34.92 43.05 -13.44
N ASP A 141 35.41 41.88 -13.82
CA ASP A 141 36.84 41.63 -13.94
C ASP A 141 37.47 42.37 -15.13
N GLU A 142 36.74 42.57 -16.23
CA GLU A 142 37.12 43.48 -17.30
C GLU A 142 37.25 44.92 -16.79
N LEU A 143 36.20 45.45 -16.13
CA LEU A 143 36.22 46.81 -15.58
C LEU A 143 37.34 47.03 -14.57
N LYS A 144 37.68 46.03 -13.75
CA LYS A 144 38.83 46.11 -12.84
C LYS A 144 40.14 46.24 -13.60
N ARG A 145 40.33 45.48 -14.69
CA ARG A 145 41.55 45.57 -15.52
C ARG A 145 41.65 46.95 -16.16
N ASP A 146 40.57 47.44 -16.76
CA ASP A 146 40.53 48.76 -17.39
C ASP A 146 40.82 49.88 -16.39
N LEU A 147 40.28 49.77 -15.17
CA LEU A 147 40.55 50.73 -14.11
C LEU A 147 42.03 50.74 -13.71
N VAL A 148 42.64 49.56 -13.53
CA VAL A 148 44.06 49.45 -13.20
C VAL A 148 44.92 50.04 -14.32
N GLU A 149 44.60 49.75 -15.57
CA GLU A 149 45.32 50.31 -16.72
C GLU A 149 45.17 51.84 -16.76
N SER A 150 43.97 52.36 -16.56
CA SER A 150 43.71 53.80 -16.53
C SER A 150 44.50 54.52 -15.43
N VAL A 151 44.55 53.93 -14.23
CA VAL A 151 45.34 54.47 -13.12
C VAL A 151 46.84 54.45 -13.46
N GLN A 152 47.36 53.36 -14.00
CA GLN A 152 48.76 53.28 -14.41
C GLN A 152 49.12 54.31 -15.49
N GLN A 153 48.25 54.51 -16.48
CA GLN A 153 48.45 55.54 -17.50
C GLN A 153 48.45 56.95 -16.89
N MET A 154 47.56 57.21 -15.93
CA MET A 154 47.49 58.47 -15.20
C MET A 154 48.79 58.71 -14.40
N GLU A 155 49.25 57.74 -13.63
CA GLU A 155 50.51 57.81 -12.86
C GLU A 155 51.71 58.09 -13.77
N VAL A 156 51.80 57.42 -14.93
CA VAL A 156 52.85 57.69 -15.93
C VAL A 156 52.75 59.11 -16.48
N SER A 157 51.53 59.58 -16.77
CA SER A 157 51.32 60.95 -17.27
C SER A 157 51.70 62.01 -16.24
N GLU A 158 51.41 61.78 -14.97
CA GLU A 158 51.78 62.65 -13.87
C GLU A 158 53.30 62.65 -13.65
N GLY A 159 53.94 61.47 -13.71
CA GLY A 159 55.40 61.36 -13.68
C GLY A 159 56.06 62.16 -14.80
N ARG A 160 55.53 62.09 -16.03
CA ARG A 160 56.00 62.90 -17.16
C ARG A 160 55.81 64.40 -16.89
N ARG A 161 54.65 64.81 -16.36
CA ARG A 161 54.37 66.21 -15.98
C ARG A 161 55.40 66.74 -15.00
N LEU A 162 55.71 65.97 -13.95
CA LEU A 162 56.71 66.35 -12.93
C LEU A 162 58.12 66.50 -13.52
N CYS A 163 58.53 65.60 -14.44
CA CYS A 163 59.80 65.72 -15.15
C CYS A 163 59.89 67.00 -16.00
N TYR A 164 58.81 67.33 -16.72
CA TYR A 164 58.76 68.59 -17.49
C TYR A 164 58.77 69.81 -16.58
N GLU A 165 58.02 69.78 -15.47
CA GLU A 165 58.01 70.86 -14.49
C GLU A 165 59.41 71.11 -13.91
N HIS A 166 60.15 70.05 -13.57
CA HIS A 166 61.53 70.16 -13.12
C HIS A 166 62.46 70.71 -14.21
N LYS A 167 62.30 70.25 -15.46
CA LYS A 167 63.13 70.72 -16.59
C LYS A 167 62.90 72.20 -16.88
N ILE A 168 61.66 72.68 -16.80
CA ILE A 168 61.31 74.10 -16.96
C ILE A 168 62.00 74.91 -15.87
N LYS A 169 61.87 74.54 -14.59
CA LYS A 169 62.55 75.24 -13.47
C LYS A 169 64.07 75.33 -13.67
N MET A 170 64.71 74.23 -14.08
CA MET A 170 66.16 74.23 -14.36
C MET A 170 66.55 75.18 -15.50
N LEU A 171 65.71 75.30 -16.53
CA LEU A 171 65.95 76.22 -17.66
C LEU A 171 65.71 77.68 -17.22
N GLU A 172 64.68 77.95 -16.44
CA GLU A 172 64.41 79.27 -15.85
C GLU A 172 65.61 79.74 -15.00
N GLU A 173 66.12 78.89 -14.11
CA GLU A 173 67.32 79.19 -13.31
C GLU A 173 68.58 79.39 -14.18
N GLN A 174 68.70 78.69 -15.31
CA GLN A 174 69.80 78.92 -16.25
C GLN A 174 69.68 80.29 -16.89
N ILE A 175 68.49 80.66 -17.37
CA ILE A 175 68.21 81.97 -17.97
C ILE A 175 68.52 83.09 -16.96
N ASP A 176 68.03 82.97 -15.72
CA ASP A 176 68.29 83.97 -14.67
C ASP A 176 69.80 84.16 -14.43
N ARG A 177 70.57 83.07 -14.38
CA ARG A 177 72.04 83.13 -14.25
C ARG A 177 72.73 83.76 -15.47
N PHE A 178 72.18 83.59 -16.67
CA PHE A 178 72.71 84.24 -17.87
C PHE A 178 72.41 85.74 -17.87
N LEU A 179 71.18 86.14 -17.53
CA LEU A 179 70.79 87.55 -17.45
C LEU A 179 71.60 88.31 -16.40
N VAL A 180 71.80 87.72 -15.21
CA VAL A 180 72.64 88.32 -14.15
C VAL A 180 74.11 88.47 -14.57
N LYS A 181 74.59 87.64 -15.51
CA LYS A 181 75.95 87.78 -16.07
C LYS A 181 76.04 88.80 -17.19
N GLU A 182 74.94 89.12 -17.87
CA GLU A 182 74.89 90.16 -18.91
C GLU A 182 74.72 91.57 -18.32
N GLU A 183 74.26 91.70 -17.07
CA GLU A 183 74.12 92.97 -16.34
C GLU A 183 75.38 93.43 -15.57
N VAL A 184 76.50 92.68 -15.65
CA VAL A 184 77.82 93.00 -15.08
C VAL A 184 78.83 93.29 -16.18
#